data_AF-A0A382ZFR0-F1
#
_entry.id   AF-A0A382ZFR0-F1
#
_cell.length_a   1.000
_cell.length_b   1.000
_cell.length_c   1.000
_cell.angle_alpha   90.00
_cell.angle_beta   90.00
_cell.angle_gamma   90.00
#
_symmetry.space_group_name_H-M   'P 1'
#
loop_
_entity.id
_entity.type
_entity.pdbx_description
1 polymer ?
#
loop_
_entity_poly.entity_id
_entity_poly.type
_entity_poly.pdbx_seq_one_letter_code
_entity_poly.pdbx_strand_id
1 'polypeptide(L)'
;MKRIWAPWRMEYVSQNKSSECIFCSLPKLENDAKNYILLRGKYCFVIMNIFPYNSGHLMVSPYRHIACLTKLDKEESLEITEVTKNCIRILRDTNSPDGFNVGFNLGKSAGAGY
;
A
#
# COMPACT_ATOMS: atom_id res chain seq x y z
N MET A 1 21.48 -4.37 -12.99
CA MET A 1 20.06 -4.03 -12.73
C MET A 1 19.20 -5.19 -13.23
N LYS A 2 18.48 -5.91 -12.35
CA LYS A 2 17.51 -6.92 -12.78
C LYS A 2 16.21 -6.21 -13.16
N ARG A 3 15.75 -6.37 -14.40
CA ARG A 3 14.56 -5.67 -14.92
C ARG A 3 13.31 -6.48 -14.59
N ILE A 4 12.30 -5.83 -14.00
CA ILE A 4 10.95 -6.41 -13.81
C ILE A 4 10.08 -5.92 -14.95
N TRP A 5 9.57 -6.85 -15.77
CA TRP A 5 8.61 -6.55 -16.82
C TRP A 5 7.20 -6.69 -16.25
N ALA A 6 6.38 -5.64 -16.33
CA ALA A 6 5.05 -5.59 -15.73
C ALA A 6 3.95 -5.27 -16.76
N PRO A 7 3.75 -6.10 -17.80
CA PRO A 7 2.79 -5.85 -18.87
C PRO A 7 1.34 -5.73 -18.38
N TRP A 8 0.99 -6.36 -17.25
CA TRP A 8 -0.33 -6.21 -16.61
C TRP A 8 -0.64 -4.77 -16.15
N ARG A 9 0.36 -3.89 -16.06
CA ARG A 9 0.17 -2.48 -15.70
C ARG A 9 -0.20 -1.60 -16.89
N MET A 10 -0.20 -2.14 -18.12
CA MET A 10 -0.50 -1.35 -19.32
C MET A 10 -1.85 -0.66 -19.25
N GLU A 11 -2.86 -1.34 -18.70
CA GLU A 11 -4.20 -0.78 -18.51
C GLU A 11 -4.16 0.45 -17.58
N TYR A 12 -3.50 0.34 -16.41
CA TYR A 12 -3.29 1.47 -15.49
C TYR A 12 -2.59 2.66 -16.14
N VAL A 13 -1.55 2.39 -16.93
CA VAL A 13 -0.78 3.45 -17.60
C VAL A 13 -1.62 4.16 -18.67
N SER A 14 -2.53 3.43 -19.32
CA SER A 14 -3.38 3.96 -20.39
C SER A 14 -4.63 4.71 -19.90
N GLN A 15 -5.02 4.54 -18.63
CA GLN A 15 -6.24 5.15 -18.09
C GLN A 15 -6.01 6.60 -17.62
N ASN A 16 -7.04 7.44 -17.80
CA ASN A 16 -7.10 8.75 -17.15
C ASN A 16 -7.27 8.55 -15.64
N LYS A 17 -6.33 9.08 -14.86
CA LYS A 17 -6.37 8.96 -13.41
C LYS A 17 -7.52 9.79 -12.84
N SER A 18 -8.36 9.16 -12.02
CA SER A 18 -9.32 9.88 -11.19
C SER A 18 -8.59 10.89 -10.30
N SER A 19 -9.23 12.04 -10.03
CA SER A 19 -8.75 13.02 -9.05
C SER A 19 -8.97 12.55 -7.60
N GLU A 20 -9.74 11.48 -7.41
CA GLU A 20 -10.04 10.95 -6.08
C GLU A 20 -8.93 10.04 -5.56
N CYS A 21 -8.50 10.26 -4.31
CA CYS A 21 -7.52 9.42 -3.64
C CYS A 21 -8.16 8.11 -3.17
N ILE A 22 -7.73 6.98 -3.76
CA ILE A 22 -8.23 5.64 -3.44
C ILE A 22 -8.03 5.28 -1.96
N PHE A 23 -6.98 5.81 -1.32
CA PHE A 23 -6.71 5.57 0.09
C PHE A 23 -7.68 6.31 1.02
N CYS A 24 -8.39 7.31 0.51
CA CYS A 24 -9.43 8.03 1.26
C CYS A 24 -10.83 7.48 0.98
N SER A 25 -11.10 7.01 -0.23
CA SER A 25 -12.42 6.56 -0.65
C SER A 25 -12.70 5.11 -0.28
N LEU A 26 -11.76 4.19 -0.60
CA LEU A 26 -11.97 2.76 -0.40
C LEU A 26 -12.21 2.36 1.06
N PRO A 27 -11.51 2.92 2.07
CA PRO A 27 -11.76 2.56 3.46
C PRO A 27 -13.14 3.01 3.96
N LYS A 28 -13.82 3.96 3.31
CA LYS A 28 -15.18 4.38 3.69
C LYS A 28 -16.25 3.41 3.19
N LEU A 29 -15.89 2.53 2.25
CA LEU A 29 -16.78 1.51 1.72
C LEU A 29 -16.71 0.27 2.62
N GLU A 30 -17.87 -0.26 3.01
CA GLU A 30 -17.99 -1.46 3.86
C GLU A 30 -17.97 -2.75 3.03
N ASN A 31 -16.97 -2.92 2.16
CA ASN A 31 -16.78 -4.14 1.37
C ASN A 31 -15.30 -4.45 1.17
N ASP A 32 -14.67 -4.94 2.23
CA ASP A 32 -13.22 -5.14 2.29
C ASP A 32 -12.70 -6.11 1.23
N ALA A 33 -13.42 -7.22 0.99
CA ALA A 33 -13.05 -8.21 -0.01
C ALA A 33 -13.00 -7.61 -1.43
N LYS A 34 -14.01 -6.81 -1.81
CA LYS A 34 -14.05 -6.15 -3.12
C LYS A 34 -12.99 -5.05 -3.27
N ASN A 35 -12.62 -4.41 -2.15
CA ASN A 35 -11.67 -3.32 -2.12
C ASN A 35 -10.24 -3.77 -1.80
N TYR A 36 -10.00 -5.08 -1.68
CA TYR A 36 -8.71 -5.68 -1.33
C TYR A 36 -8.14 -5.17 0.00
N ILE A 37 -9.00 -4.78 0.93
CA ILE A 37 -8.61 -4.38 2.29
C ILE A 37 -8.49 -5.65 3.13
N LEU A 38 -7.32 -5.86 3.74
CA LEU A 38 -7.00 -7.06 4.53
C LEU A 38 -7.11 -6.84 6.04
N LEU A 39 -6.90 -5.59 6.48
CA LEU A 39 -6.88 -5.23 7.89
C LEU A 39 -7.30 -3.77 8.04
N ARG A 40 -8.14 -3.50 9.05
CA ARG A 40 -8.49 -2.16 9.52
C ARG A 40 -7.99 -1.98 10.94
N GLY A 41 -6.95 -1.17 11.11
CA GLY A 41 -6.46 -0.72 12.41
C GLY A 41 -7.19 0.54 12.88
N LYS A 42 -6.66 1.16 13.93
CA LYS A 42 -7.22 2.39 14.51
C LYS A 42 -6.88 3.64 13.68
N TYR A 43 -5.64 3.73 13.22
CA TYR A 43 -5.06 4.87 12.50
C TYR A 43 -4.66 4.52 11.07
N CYS A 44 -4.44 3.24 10.77
CA CYS A 44 -4.07 2.77 9.43
C CYS A 44 -4.82 1.50 9.02
N PHE A 45 -4.70 1.15 7.74
CA PHE A 45 -5.26 -0.07 7.16
C PHE A 45 -4.26 -0.71 6.18
N VAL A 46 -4.49 -1.97 5.85
CA VAL A 46 -3.71 -2.72 4.87
C VAL A 46 -4.56 -2.99 3.64
N ILE A 47 -4.01 -2.67 2.48
CA ILE A 47 -4.65 -2.89 1.17
C ILE A 47 -3.67 -3.58 0.22
N MET A 48 -4.16 -4.51 -0.60
CA MET A 48 -3.34 -5.12 -1.65
C MET A 48 -3.14 -4.17 -2.82
N ASN A 49 -1.95 -4.20 -3.41
CA ASN A 49 -1.71 -3.47 -4.65
C ASN A 49 -2.29 -4.25 -5.84
N ILE A 50 -3.29 -3.68 -6.53
CA ILE A 50 -3.90 -4.26 -7.73
C ILE A 50 -2.96 -4.28 -8.95
N PHE A 51 -1.86 -3.53 -8.89
CA PHE A 51 -0.76 -3.54 -9.87
C PHE A 51 0.55 -3.97 -9.19
N PRO A 52 0.63 -5.21 -8.67
CA PRO A 52 1.71 -5.65 -7.79
C PRO A 52 3.04 -5.80 -8.55
N TYR A 53 4.17 -5.72 -7.83
CA TYR A 53 5.46 -6.14 -8.37
C TYR A 53 5.59 -7.67 -8.35
N ASN A 54 5.19 -8.29 -7.24
CA ASN A 54 5.11 -9.73 -7.00
C ASN A 54 3.86 -10.05 -6.20
N SER A 55 3.43 -11.31 -6.18
CA SER A 55 2.34 -11.79 -5.32
C SER A 55 2.57 -11.42 -3.86
N GLY A 56 1.54 -10.92 -3.19
CA GLY A 56 1.65 -10.43 -1.80
C GLY A 56 2.18 -9.00 -1.66
N HIS A 57 2.16 -8.18 -2.72
CA HIS A 57 2.48 -6.76 -2.61
C HIS A 57 1.37 -6.03 -1.84
N LEU A 58 1.68 -5.67 -0.59
CA LEU A 58 0.79 -4.95 0.31
C LEU A 58 1.21 -3.49 0.47
N MET A 59 0.24 -2.64 0.78
CA MET A 59 0.45 -1.24 1.18
C MET A 59 -0.21 -1.02 2.54
N VAL A 60 0.52 -0.37 3.46
CA VAL A 60 0.00 0.10 4.74
C VAL A 60 -0.21 1.61 4.62
N SER A 61 -1.45 2.07 4.77
CA SER A 61 -1.80 3.49 4.60
C SER A 61 -2.49 4.03 5.85
N PRO A 62 -2.15 5.24 6.33
CA PRO A 62 -2.97 5.94 7.30
C PRO A 62 -4.35 6.25 6.71
N TYR A 63 -5.36 6.41 7.56
CA TYR A 63 -6.67 6.94 7.13
C TYR A 63 -6.58 8.44 6.79
N ARG A 64 -5.72 9.18 7.51
CA ARG A 64 -5.54 10.61 7.29
C ARG A 64 -4.78 10.86 6.00
N HIS A 65 -5.30 11.74 5.16
CA HIS A 65 -4.68 12.10 3.89
C HIS A 65 -3.44 12.98 4.13
N ILE A 66 -2.25 12.39 4.04
CA ILE A 66 -0.97 13.08 4.18
C ILE A 66 -0.01 12.64 3.07
N ALA A 67 0.82 13.57 2.60
CA ALA A 67 1.77 13.32 1.52
C ALA A 67 3.15 12.87 2.00
N CYS A 68 3.44 12.95 3.32
CA CYS A 68 4.76 12.68 3.85
C CYS A 68 4.69 12.12 5.28
N LEU A 69 5.54 11.12 5.57
CA LEU A 69 5.63 10.51 6.90
C LEU A 69 6.00 11.51 8.00
N THR A 70 6.64 12.63 7.67
CA THR A 70 6.99 13.69 8.64
C THR A 70 5.77 14.38 9.24
N LYS A 71 4.58 14.13 8.68
CA LYS A 71 3.31 14.63 9.19
C LYS A 71 2.59 13.64 10.09
N LEU A 72 3.03 12.39 10.17
CA LEU A 72 2.44 11.39 11.07
C LEU A 72 2.59 11.85 12.51
N ASP A 73 1.55 11.64 13.30
CA ASP A 73 1.70 11.69 14.76
C ASP A 73 2.38 10.41 15.27
N LYS A 74 2.66 10.38 16.58
CA LYS A 74 3.44 9.30 17.19
C LYS A 74 2.66 7.98 17.16
N GLU A 75 1.36 8.04 17.39
CA GLU A 75 0.45 6.91 17.45
C GLU A 75 0.23 6.28 16.06
N GLU A 76 0.01 7.11 15.04
CA GLU A 76 -0.08 6.71 13.63
C GLU A 76 1.23 6.02 13.19
N SER A 77 2.38 6.64 13.50
CA SER A 77 3.71 6.09 13.14
C SER A 77 3.98 4.74 13.81
N LEU A 78 3.63 4.62 15.09
CA LEU A 78 3.76 3.37 15.84
C LEU A 78 2.89 2.27 15.21
N GLU A 79 1.60 2.53 14.99
CA GLU A 79 0.69 1.51 14.46
C GLU A 79 1.07 1.10 13.03
N ILE A 80 1.43 2.04 12.15
CA ILE A 80 1.90 1.72 10.79
C ILE A 80 3.13 0.80 10.86
N THR A 81 4.06 1.08 11.77
CA THR A 81 5.27 0.28 11.93
C THR A 81 4.93 -1.13 12.42
N GLU A 82 4.07 -1.27 13.43
CA GLU A 82 3.66 -2.58 13.94
C GLU A 82 2.84 -3.38 12.92
N VAL A 83 1.92 -2.74 12.21
CA VAL A 83 1.16 -3.36 11.12
C VAL A 83 2.10 -3.83 10.00
N THR A 84 3.09 -3.01 9.63
CA THR A 84 4.10 -3.41 8.62
C THR A 84 4.89 -4.63 9.08
N LYS A 85 5.32 -4.70 10.35
CA LYS A 85 5.99 -5.89 10.91
C LYS A 85 5.09 -7.13 10.84
N ASN A 86 3.80 -6.98 11.15
CA ASN A 86 2.84 -8.08 11.05
C ASN A 86 2.66 -8.57 9.62
N CYS A 87 2.54 -7.67 8.64
CA CYS A 87 2.49 -8.02 7.22
C CYS A 87 3.72 -8.84 6.80
N ILE A 88 4.93 -8.44 7.21
CA ILE A 88 6.17 -9.16 6.89
C ILE A 88 6.16 -10.57 7.50
N ARG A 89 5.73 -10.71 8.76
CA ARG A 89 5.62 -12.02 9.42
C ARG A 89 4.63 -12.93 8.69
N ILE A 90 3.43 -12.43 8.42
CA ILE A 90 2.38 -13.19 7.72
C ILE A 90 2.88 -13.63 6.35
N LEU A 91 3.42 -12.72 5.53
CA LEU A 91 3.92 -13.06 4.21
C LEU A 91 5.10 -14.03 4.26
N ARG A 92 5.92 -13.98 5.32
CA ARG A 92 6.99 -14.95 5.52
C ARG A 92 6.43 -16.35 5.73
N ASP A 93 5.43 -16.47 6.58
CA ASP A 93 4.81 -17.75 6.92
C ASP A 93 4.00 -18.32 5.75
N THR A 94 3.30 -17.47 4.98
CA THR A 94 2.42 -17.95 3.90
C THR A 94 3.13 -18.19 2.58
N ASN A 95 4.19 -17.41 2.27
CA ASN A 95 4.81 -17.42 0.94
C ASN A 95 6.28 -17.85 0.95
N SER A 96 6.92 -17.98 2.11
CA SER A 96 8.35 -18.33 2.25
C SER A 96 9.30 -17.54 1.33
N PRO A 97 9.19 -16.19 1.22
CA PRO A 97 10.09 -15.40 0.38
C PRO A 97 11.49 -15.30 1.01
N ASP A 98 12.51 -15.23 0.15
CA ASP A 98 13.90 -15.05 0.57
C ASP A 98 14.19 -13.65 1.14
N GLY A 99 13.33 -12.67 0.88
CA GLY A 99 13.53 -11.28 1.30
C GLY A 99 12.36 -10.35 1.00
N PHE A 100 12.45 -9.12 1.49
CA PHE A 100 11.39 -8.11 1.38
C PHE A 100 11.97 -6.76 0.95
N ASN A 101 11.22 -6.04 0.11
CA ASN A 101 11.41 -4.61 -0.11
C ASN A 101 10.34 -3.87 0.69
N VAL A 102 10.76 -2.92 1.53
CA VAL A 102 9.87 -2.08 2.33
C VAL A 102 10.32 -0.64 2.17
N GLY A 103 9.42 0.26 1.81
CA GLY A 103 9.79 1.65 1.57
C GLY A 103 8.62 2.55 1.17
N PHE A 104 8.95 3.83 0.98
CA PHE A 104 7.99 4.88 0.64
C PHE A 104 8.52 5.69 -0.53
N ASN A 105 7.62 6.06 -1.43
CA ASN A 105 7.89 7.04 -2.48
C ASN A 105 7.22 8.34 -2.09
N LEU A 106 8.01 9.40 -1.85
CA LEU A 106 7.52 10.69 -1.37
C LEU A 106 7.61 11.74 -2.48
N GLY A 107 6.45 12.26 -2.88
CA GLY A 107 6.33 13.23 -3.96
C GLY A 107 6.34 12.62 -5.37
N LYS A 108 5.81 13.38 -6.33
CA LYS A 108 5.60 12.94 -7.71
C LYS A 108 6.90 12.44 -8.38
N SER A 109 8.01 13.13 -8.16
CA SER A 109 9.32 12.76 -8.74
C SER A 109 9.85 11.43 -8.24
N ALA A 110 9.44 10.97 -7.05
CA ALA A 110 9.79 9.66 -6.51
C ALA A 110 8.82 8.56 -6.98
N GLY A 111 7.83 8.89 -7.81
CA GLY A 111 6.84 7.93 -8.31
C GLY A 111 5.59 7.78 -7.43
N ALA A 112 5.32 8.73 -6.52
CA ALA A 112 4.03 8.78 -5.81
C ALA A 112 2.90 9.07 -6.81
N GLY A 113 1.85 8.23 -6.77
CA GLY A 113 0.76 8.25 -7.74
C GLY A 113 -0.50 9.00 -7.31
N TYR A 114 -0.60 9.37 -6.03
CA TYR A 114 -1.73 10.02 -5.37
C TYR A 114 -1.23 10.99 -4.31
#